data_AF-Q2YC40-F1
#
_entry.id   AF-Q2YC40-F1
#
_cell.length_a   1.000
_cell.length_b   1.000
_cell.length_c   1.000
_cell.angle_alpha   90.00
_cell.angle_beta   90.00
_cell.angle_gamma   90.00
#
_symmetry.space_group_name_H-M   'P 1'
#
loop_
_entity.id
_entity.type
_entity.pdbx_description
1 polymer ?
#
loop_
_entity_poly.entity_id
_entity_poly.type
_entity_poly.pdbx_seq_one_letter_code
_entity_poly.pdbx_strand_id
1 'polypeptide(L)'
;MNKKLINLSMAAVLLGGPAIGYSATLDTFSADGVLQNFTGFDWHSNGGGWVQGFDLTGANMQGDSDTFTLTYQAFAGVINTTSPTNNLFVAAPGSQNGTYEVTTFQTLTQTATCANDGCSSIDITTNSGSWRIFLDSSPDANQSTGTGFLDGVNILSGTWDSGFSTFSATGAIPGPAVLGTGGGFLFGTVTFTNNTYVNPALAGTQFQASLQFPGQSAPSYTRPAAFDGVATGADTASSFVIQTDGSQGFTHGEVPEPGILALMGIGLLGFAFTGRRRT
;
A
#
# COMPACT_ATOMS: atom_id res chain seq x y z
N MET A 1 -27.11 -14.52 69.55
CA MET A 1 -25.69 -14.73 69.22
C MET A 1 -25.62 -15.98 68.37
N ASN A 2 -25.17 -16.04 67.12
CA ASN A 2 -24.30 -15.20 66.32
C ASN A 2 -24.86 -15.08 64.89
N LYS A 3 -24.85 -13.85 64.35
CA LYS A 3 -25.07 -13.57 62.93
C LYS A 3 -23.82 -14.03 62.16
N LYS A 4 -23.98 -14.81 61.10
CA LYS A 4 -22.99 -14.88 60.01
C LYS A 4 -23.66 -14.52 58.70
N LEU A 5 -23.02 -13.59 58.01
CA LEU A 5 -23.51 -12.80 56.89
C LEU A 5 -23.75 -13.67 55.65
N ILE A 6 -24.93 -13.49 55.04
CA ILE A 6 -25.16 -13.81 53.64
C ILE A 6 -24.65 -12.62 52.84
N ASN A 7 -23.52 -12.77 52.15
CA ASN A 7 -23.02 -11.77 51.21
C ASN A 7 -23.91 -11.76 49.96
N LEU A 8 -24.60 -10.64 49.75
CA LEU A 8 -25.30 -10.31 48.52
C LEU A 8 -24.31 -9.66 47.53
N SER A 9 -24.17 -10.28 46.35
CA SER A 9 -24.14 -9.67 45.01
C SER A 9 -23.20 -8.49 44.69
N MET A 10 -22.36 -8.63 43.66
CA MET A 10 -22.70 -8.19 42.29
C MET A 10 -21.57 -8.53 41.32
N ALA A 11 -21.94 -9.26 40.26
CA ALA A 11 -21.14 -9.47 39.07
C ALA A 11 -21.11 -8.18 38.24
N ALA A 12 -19.94 -7.88 37.67
CA ALA A 12 -19.82 -7.13 36.43
C ALA A 12 -18.64 -7.72 35.65
N VAL A 13 -18.84 -8.92 35.11
CA VAL A 13 -18.04 -9.37 33.98
C VAL A 13 -18.54 -8.54 32.79
N LEU A 14 -17.86 -7.43 32.48
CA LEU A 14 -17.95 -6.85 31.15
C LEU A 14 -17.22 -7.80 30.21
N LEU A 15 -17.97 -8.78 29.68
CA LEU A 15 -17.59 -9.44 28.45
C LEU A 15 -17.48 -8.34 27.40
N GLY A 16 -16.29 -8.16 26.85
CA GLY A 16 -16.06 -7.28 25.71
C GLY A 16 -17.09 -7.59 24.64
N GLY A 17 -17.99 -6.63 24.41
CA GLY A 17 -18.84 -6.66 23.23
C GLY A 17 -17.96 -6.59 21.98
N PRO A 18 -18.43 -7.10 20.84
CA PRO A 18 -17.69 -7.00 19.59
C PRO A 18 -17.44 -5.52 19.31
N ALA A 19 -16.16 -5.15 19.21
CA ALA A 19 -15.77 -3.87 18.66
C ALA A 19 -16.34 -3.81 17.24
N ILE A 20 -17.25 -2.88 16.97
CA ILE A 20 -17.72 -2.65 15.60
C ILE A 20 -16.63 -1.81 14.96
N GLY A 21 -15.63 -2.48 14.37
CA GLY A 21 -14.62 -1.82 13.57
C GLY A 21 -15.31 -1.07 12.43
N TYR A 22 -15.25 0.27 12.45
CA TYR A 22 -15.70 1.07 11.32
C TYR A 22 -14.74 0.81 10.16
N SER A 23 -15.26 0.33 9.04
CA SER A 23 -14.50 0.26 7.80
C SER A 23 -14.48 1.63 7.14
N ALA A 24 -13.34 2.00 6.54
CA ALA A 24 -13.20 3.26 5.83
C ALA A 24 -14.13 3.32 4.63
N THR A 25 -14.43 4.55 4.26
CA THR A 25 -15.07 4.89 3.00
C THR A 25 -14.09 5.58 2.07
N LEU A 26 -14.32 5.49 0.76
CA LEU A 26 -13.64 6.30 -0.26
C LEU A 26 -14.68 7.10 -1.06
N ASP A 27 -14.62 8.43 -1.04
CA ASP A 27 -15.43 9.32 -1.89
C ASP A 27 -14.70 9.57 -3.23
N THR A 28 -15.35 9.27 -4.35
CA THR A 28 -14.75 9.32 -5.71
C THR A 28 -15.29 10.45 -6.58
N PHE A 29 -15.60 11.62 -6.01
CA PHE A 29 -16.11 12.80 -6.75
C PHE A 29 -17.54 12.68 -7.33
N SER A 30 -18.41 11.84 -6.75
CA SER A 30 -19.89 11.76 -7.00
C SER A 30 -20.44 10.95 -8.19
N ALA A 31 -19.64 10.24 -8.98
CA ALA A 31 -20.19 9.30 -9.98
C ALA A 31 -20.54 7.92 -9.38
N ASP A 32 -19.65 7.35 -8.56
CA ASP A 32 -19.95 6.15 -7.75
C ASP A 32 -20.42 6.51 -6.32
N GLY A 33 -20.26 7.79 -5.94
CA GLY A 33 -20.54 8.28 -4.60
C GLY A 33 -19.48 7.83 -3.59
N VAL A 34 -19.94 7.52 -2.37
CA VAL A 34 -19.07 7.10 -1.26
C VAL A 34 -19.01 5.58 -1.20
N LEU A 35 -17.87 5.01 -1.57
CA LEU A 35 -17.59 3.58 -1.56
C LEU A 35 -17.47 3.06 -0.13
N GLN A 36 -18.33 2.12 0.25
CA GLN A 36 -18.42 1.58 1.61
C GLN A 36 -17.49 0.39 1.80
N ASN A 37 -16.91 0.28 2.98
CA ASN A 37 -15.97 -0.78 3.33
C ASN A 37 -14.72 -0.81 2.42
N PHE A 38 -14.18 0.38 2.13
CA PHE A 38 -12.90 0.55 1.46
C PHE A 38 -11.78 -0.07 2.31
N THR A 39 -10.95 -0.88 1.67
CA THR A 39 -9.84 -1.60 2.30
C THR A 39 -8.51 -1.47 1.55
N GLY A 40 -8.52 -0.95 0.31
CA GLY A 40 -7.30 -0.90 -0.49
C GLY A 40 -7.53 -0.81 -1.99
N PHE A 41 -6.46 -1.04 -2.74
CA PHE A 41 -6.43 -1.05 -4.19
C PHE A 41 -5.76 -2.32 -4.71
N ASP A 42 -6.28 -2.84 -5.81
CA ASP A 42 -5.53 -3.75 -6.68
C ASP A 42 -4.97 -2.90 -7.82
N TRP A 43 -3.65 -2.74 -7.86
CA TRP A 43 -3.01 -1.95 -8.90
C TRP A 43 -3.02 -2.75 -10.20
N HIS A 44 -3.19 -2.06 -11.32
CA HIS A 44 -3.25 -2.75 -12.59
C HIS A 44 -1.92 -3.46 -12.87
N SER A 45 -1.98 -4.67 -13.42
CA SER A 45 -0.80 -5.49 -13.74
C SER A 45 0.17 -4.83 -14.74
N ASN A 46 -0.20 -3.69 -15.33
CA ASN A 46 0.64 -2.90 -16.21
C ASN A 46 1.57 -1.95 -15.43
N GLY A 47 1.54 -1.96 -14.09
CA GLY A 47 2.43 -1.18 -13.25
C GLY A 47 3.90 -1.40 -13.59
N GLY A 48 4.69 -0.34 -13.43
CA GLY A 48 6.11 -0.33 -13.80
C GLY A 48 6.96 0.02 -12.59
N GLY A 49 8.08 -0.67 -12.45
CA GLY A 49 9.13 -0.37 -11.48
C GLY A 49 10.42 0.00 -12.21
N TRP A 50 10.98 1.17 -11.92
CA TRP A 50 12.28 1.60 -12.42
C TRP A 50 13.34 1.40 -11.34
N VAL A 51 14.26 0.48 -11.61
CA VAL A 51 15.43 0.20 -10.78
C VAL A 51 16.56 1.12 -11.20
N GLN A 52 17.23 1.74 -10.23
CA GLN A 52 18.31 2.70 -10.45
C GLN A 52 19.45 2.48 -9.45
N GLY A 53 20.70 2.52 -9.94
CA GLY A 53 21.90 2.38 -9.12
C GLY A 53 22.26 0.95 -8.74
N PHE A 54 21.67 -0.06 -9.38
CA PHE A 54 21.97 -1.47 -9.11
C PHE A 54 23.37 -1.85 -9.64
N ASP A 55 24.19 -2.54 -8.85
CA ASP A 55 25.58 -2.87 -9.21
C ASP A 55 25.99 -4.30 -8.88
N LEU A 56 25.03 -5.20 -8.65
CA LEU A 56 25.33 -6.64 -8.53
C LEU A 56 25.44 -7.28 -9.92
N THR A 57 26.49 -8.09 -10.09
CA THR A 57 26.88 -8.70 -11.36
C THR A 57 27.16 -10.19 -11.21
N GLY A 58 27.39 -10.87 -12.33
CA GLY A 58 27.81 -12.28 -12.34
C GLY A 58 29.19 -12.55 -11.72
N ALA A 59 29.95 -11.51 -11.35
CA ALA A 59 31.22 -11.65 -10.64
C ALA A 59 31.05 -11.69 -9.11
N ASN A 60 29.87 -11.31 -8.60
CA ASN A 60 29.60 -11.25 -7.16
C ASN A 60 29.41 -12.65 -6.57
N MET A 61 29.76 -12.80 -5.30
CA MET A 61 29.63 -14.04 -4.53
C MET A 61 28.39 -14.00 -3.62
N GLN A 62 27.97 -15.16 -3.14
CA GLN A 62 26.92 -15.23 -2.13
C GLN A 62 27.25 -14.33 -0.93
N GLY A 63 26.30 -13.50 -0.53
CA GLY A 63 26.45 -12.55 0.59
C GLY A 63 26.95 -11.15 0.19
N ASP A 64 27.43 -10.96 -1.05
CA ASP A 64 27.68 -9.60 -1.56
C ASP A 64 26.36 -8.81 -1.63
N SER A 65 26.42 -7.51 -1.37
CA SER A 65 25.23 -6.66 -1.30
C SER A 65 25.43 -5.32 -1.97
N ASP A 66 24.33 -4.76 -2.49
CA ASP A 66 24.28 -3.43 -3.08
C ASP A 66 22.98 -2.70 -2.68
N THR A 67 23.01 -1.37 -2.69
CA THR A 67 21.85 -0.53 -2.42
C THR A 67 21.41 0.22 -3.66
N PHE A 68 20.13 0.09 -4.00
CA PHE A 68 19.53 0.67 -5.19
C PHE A 68 18.22 1.38 -4.85
N THR A 69 17.72 2.16 -5.81
CA THR A 69 16.43 2.83 -5.74
C THR A 69 15.44 2.14 -6.68
N LEU A 70 14.22 1.90 -6.19
CA LEU A 70 13.08 1.47 -6.97
C LEU A 70 12.02 2.58 -6.98
N THR A 71 11.70 3.09 -8.16
CA THR A 71 10.56 4.00 -8.36
C THR A 71 9.42 3.22 -8.98
N TYR A 72 8.23 3.25 -8.39
CA TYR A 72 7.05 2.50 -8.85
C TYR A 72 5.91 3.45 -9.19
N GLN A 73 5.23 3.17 -10.30
CA GLN A 73 3.99 3.85 -10.66
C GLN A 73 2.98 2.88 -11.28
N ALA A 74 1.72 3.07 -10.92
CA ALA A 74 0.60 2.31 -11.47
C ALA A 74 -0.72 3.08 -11.32
N PHE A 75 -1.70 2.69 -12.12
CA PHE A 75 -3.10 3.08 -11.97
C PHE A 75 -3.87 1.91 -11.34
N ALA A 76 -4.95 2.19 -10.62
CA ALA A 76 -5.78 1.16 -10.00
C ALA A 76 -6.52 0.36 -11.08
N GLY A 77 -6.44 -0.97 -11.00
CA GLY A 77 -7.32 -1.86 -11.75
C GLY A 77 -8.64 -2.11 -11.01
N VAL A 78 -8.58 -2.15 -9.67
CA VAL A 78 -9.73 -2.37 -8.80
C VAL A 78 -9.59 -1.54 -7.52
N ILE A 79 -10.72 -1.08 -6.99
CA ILE A 79 -10.82 -0.54 -5.63
C ILE A 79 -11.44 -1.63 -4.76
N ASN A 80 -10.76 -2.02 -3.68
CA ASN A 80 -11.22 -3.06 -2.77
C ASN A 80 -12.29 -2.48 -1.83
N THR A 81 -13.55 -2.65 -2.23
CA THR A 81 -14.74 -2.12 -1.55
C THR A 81 -15.90 -3.10 -1.68
N THR A 82 -16.97 -2.87 -0.91
CA THR A 82 -18.25 -3.58 -1.09
C THR A 82 -19.25 -2.82 -1.98
N SER A 83 -18.98 -1.55 -2.25
CA SER A 83 -19.78 -0.74 -3.17
C SER A 83 -19.43 -1.05 -4.63
N PRO A 84 -20.37 -0.90 -5.58
CA PRO A 84 -20.05 -0.91 -7.00
C PRO A 84 -19.10 0.24 -7.37
N THR A 85 -18.10 -0.04 -8.21
CA THR A 85 -17.11 0.92 -8.73
C THR A 85 -17.27 1.06 -10.24
N ASN A 86 -18.35 1.69 -10.68
CA ASN A 86 -18.75 1.68 -12.09
C ASN A 86 -18.01 2.73 -12.93
N ASN A 87 -17.39 3.72 -12.29
CA ASN A 87 -16.83 4.89 -12.97
C ASN A 87 -15.30 5.01 -12.85
N LEU A 88 -14.63 3.97 -12.35
CA LEU A 88 -13.17 3.92 -12.32
C LEU A 88 -12.62 3.79 -13.75
N PHE A 89 -11.87 4.80 -14.17
CA PHE A 89 -11.06 4.77 -15.37
C PHE A 89 -9.81 3.91 -15.14
N VAL A 90 -9.61 2.96 -16.05
CA VAL A 90 -8.45 2.07 -16.08
C VAL A 90 -7.70 2.35 -17.36
N ALA A 91 -6.54 3.01 -17.23
CA ALA A 91 -5.69 3.40 -18.35
C ALA A 91 -5.28 2.21 -19.22
N ALA A 92 -4.86 2.48 -20.47
CA ALA A 92 -4.42 1.45 -21.39
C ALA A 92 -3.32 0.55 -20.74
N PRO A 93 -3.44 -0.79 -20.84
CA PRO A 93 -4.30 -1.59 -21.74
C PRO A 93 -5.69 -1.94 -21.17
N GLY A 94 -6.16 -1.27 -20.12
CA GLY A 94 -7.48 -1.46 -19.54
C GLY A 94 -8.64 -0.91 -20.38
N SER A 95 -9.81 -0.82 -19.74
CA SER A 95 -11.07 -0.44 -20.41
C SER A 95 -11.09 0.99 -20.93
N GLN A 96 -10.28 1.89 -20.37
CA GLN A 96 -10.25 3.34 -20.65
C GLN A 96 -11.64 3.99 -20.55
N ASN A 97 -12.50 3.46 -19.69
CA ASN A 97 -13.85 3.98 -19.43
C ASN A 97 -13.94 4.39 -17.98
N GLY A 98 -14.45 5.58 -17.70
CA GLY A 98 -14.62 6.08 -16.33
C GLY A 98 -14.62 7.59 -16.30
N THR A 99 -14.90 8.16 -15.13
CA THR A 99 -14.90 9.62 -14.90
C THR A 99 -13.87 10.04 -13.87
N TYR A 100 -13.21 9.09 -13.21
CA TYR A 100 -12.09 9.34 -12.31
C TYR A 100 -11.08 8.22 -12.40
N GLU A 101 -9.83 8.48 -12.04
CA GLU A 101 -8.79 7.48 -11.90
C GLU A 101 -8.10 7.57 -10.54
N VAL A 102 -7.46 6.47 -10.16
CA VAL A 102 -6.62 6.41 -8.97
C VAL A 102 -5.24 5.96 -9.41
N THR A 103 -4.22 6.73 -9.04
CA THR A 103 -2.83 6.44 -9.38
C THR A 103 -1.95 6.40 -8.14
N THR A 104 -0.87 5.64 -8.20
CA THR A 104 0.15 5.60 -7.16
C THR A 104 1.51 5.93 -7.74
N PHE A 105 2.30 6.61 -6.92
CA PHE A 105 3.71 6.85 -7.15
C PHE A 105 4.49 6.58 -5.88
N GLN A 106 5.55 5.80 -5.98
CA GLN A 106 6.33 5.35 -4.83
C GLN A 106 7.82 5.38 -5.15
N THR A 107 8.63 5.61 -4.12
CA THR A 107 10.09 5.54 -4.21
C THR A 107 10.60 4.78 -3.00
N LEU A 108 11.44 3.78 -3.26
CA LEU A 108 12.03 2.91 -2.25
C LEU A 108 13.55 2.91 -2.40
N THR A 109 14.24 2.91 -1.29
CA THR A 109 15.65 2.53 -1.20
C THR A 109 15.72 1.13 -0.62
N GLN A 110 16.40 0.23 -1.32
CA GLN A 110 16.44 -1.19 -0.98
C GLN A 110 17.87 -1.72 -1.06
N THR A 111 18.17 -2.72 -0.25
CA THR A 111 19.43 -3.47 -0.31
C THR A 111 19.17 -4.85 -0.89
N ALA A 112 19.80 -5.16 -2.02
CA ALA A 112 19.87 -6.51 -2.58
C ALA A 112 21.09 -7.23 -2.02
N THR A 113 20.95 -8.51 -1.71
CA THR A 113 22.04 -9.41 -1.29
C THR A 113 22.02 -10.65 -2.17
N CYS A 114 23.17 -11.03 -2.72
CA CYS A 114 23.30 -12.23 -3.54
C CYS A 114 23.00 -13.48 -2.72
N ALA A 115 21.97 -14.23 -3.11
CA ALA A 115 21.59 -15.49 -2.47
C ALA A 115 22.48 -16.66 -2.95
N ASN A 116 23.21 -16.49 -4.06
CA ASN A 116 24.13 -17.46 -4.63
C ASN A 116 25.32 -16.79 -5.33
N ASP A 117 26.38 -17.57 -5.58
CA ASP A 117 27.50 -17.16 -6.42
C ASP A 117 27.01 -16.83 -7.84
N GLY A 118 27.53 -15.74 -8.42
CA GLY A 118 27.07 -15.20 -9.69
C GLY A 118 25.76 -14.41 -9.61
N CYS A 119 25.21 -14.23 -8.41
CA CYS A 119 24.10 -13.32 -8.10
C CYS A 119 22.85 -13.47 -9.01
N SER A 120 22.57 -14.68 -9.49
CA SER A 120 21.37 -14.95 -10.31
C SER A 120 20.08 -14.94 -9.47
N SER A 121 20.20 -14.99 -8.15
CA SER A 121 19.12 -14.84 -7.19
C SER A 121 19.55 -13.85 -6.11
N ILE A 122 18.64 -12.97 -5.73
CA ILE A 122 18.85 -11.96 -4.70
C ILE A 122 17.71 -11.96 -3.68
N ASP A 123 18.10 -11.75 -2.43
CA ASP A 123 17.20 -11.34 -1.36
C ASP A 123 17.23 -9.82 -1.26
N ILE A 124 16.07 -9.20 -1.17
CA ILE A 124 15.92 -7.75 -1.15
C ILE A 124 15.27 -7.35 0.16
N THR A 125 15.86 -6.37 0.83
CA THR A 125 15.30 -5.75 2.03
C THR A 125 15.00 -4.29 1.76
N THR A 126 13.90 -3.78 2.30
CA THR A 126 13.54 -2.37 2.16
C THR A 126 14.15 -1.56 3.30
N ASN A 127 14.90 -0.53 2.97
CA ASN A 127 15.61 0.32 3.92
C ASN A 127 14.72 1.50 4.35
N SER A 128 14.08 2.12 3.36
CA SER A 128 13.15 3.24 3.53
C SER A 128 12.39 3.49 2.24
N GLY A 129 11.29 4.23 2.31
CA GLY A 129 10.62 4.73 1.12
C GLY A 129 9.44 5.62 1.44
N SER A 130 8.87 6.20 0.40
CA SER A 130 7.64 6.98 0.47
C SER A 130 6.68 6.57 -0.64
N TRP A 131 5.40 6.69 -0.36
CA TRP A 131 4.34 6.41 -1.32
C TRP A 131 3.26 7.47 -1.25
N ARG A 132 2.60 7.71 -2.39
CA ARG A 132 1.48 8.64 -2.54
C ARG A 132 0.43 8.01 -3.44
N ILE A 133 -0.83 8.36 -3.19
CA ILE A 133 -1.98 7.93 -3.97
C ILE A 133 -2.80 9.17 -4.33
N PHE A 134 -3.06 9.31 -5.62
CA PHE A 134 -3.79 10.44 -6.18
C PHE A 134 -5.13 9.95 -6.72
N LEU A 135 -6.15 10.79 -6.54
CA LEU A 135 -7.47 10.62 -7.12
C LEU A 135 -7.70 11.79 -8.08
N ASP A 136 -7.95 11.50 -9.36
CA ASP A 136 -8.13 12.51 -10.40
C ASP A 136 -9.50 12.35 -11.08
N SER A 137 -10.20 13.47 -11.30
CA SER A 137 -11.46 13.55 -12.04
C SER A 137 -11.28 13.83 -13.54
N SER A 138 -10.05 13.99 -14.01
CA SER A 138 -9.69 14.21 -15.42
C SER A 138 -8.77 13.08 -15.89
N PRO A 139 -9.29 11.87 -16.16
CA PRO A 139 -8.44 10.71 -16.36
C PRO A 139 -7.50 10.86 -17.55
N ASP A 140 -6.19 10.82 -17.29
CA ASP A 140 -5.15 10.95 -18.31
C ASP A 140 -3.89 10.12 -18.00
N ALA A 141 -3.96 9.21 -17.01
CA ALA A 141 -2.90 8.25 -16.74
C ALA A 141 -2.53 7.46 -17.98
N ASN A 142 -1.23 7.39 -18.26
CA ASN A 142 -0.69 6.66 -19.39
C ASN A 142 0.62 5.99 -19.00
N GLN A 143 0.56 4.67 -18.88
CA GLN A 143 1.74 3.88 -18.48
C GLN A 143 2.91 4.03 -19.44
N SER A 144 2.65 4.12 -20.76
CA SER A 144 3.70 4.18 -21.78
C SER A 144 4.51 5.46 -21.68
N THR A 145 3.84 6.59 -21.46
CA THR A 145 4.49 7.91 -21.37
C THR A 145 4.87 8.30 -19.95
N GLY A 146 4.29 7.66 -18.93
CA GLY A 146 4.49 8.02 -17.52
C GLY A 146 3.82 9.33 -17.10
N THR A 147 2.69 9.66 -17.73
CA THR A 147 1.89 10.88 -17.47
C THR A 147 0.63 10.54 -16.68
N GLY A 148 0.01 11.51 -16.01
CA GLY A 148 -1.25 11.34 -15.27
C GLY A 148 -1.14 10.67 -13.88
N PHE A 149 0.09 10.52 -13.35
CA PHE A 149 0.31 9.82 -12.06
C PHE A 149 0.40 10.76 -10.85
N LEU A 150 0.42 12.09 -11.05
CA LEU A 150 0.78 13.08 -10.01
C LEU A 150 -0.06 14.38 -10.04
N ASP A 151 -1.03 14.48 -10.95
CA ASP A 151 -1.88 15.65 -11.25
C ASP A 151 -3.22 15.66 -10.51
N GLY A 152 -3.61 14.55 -9.90
CA GLY A 152 -4.80 14.46 -9.07
C GLY A 152 -4.66 15.03 -7.66
N VAL A 153 -5.71 14.87 -6.86
CA VAL A 153 -5.70 15.20 -5.43
C VAL A 153 -5.00 14.07 -4.67
N ASN A 154 -3.95 14.38 -3.91
CA ASN A 154 -3.35 13.42 -2.98
C ASN A 154 -4.36 13.03 -1.89
N ILE A 155 -4.79 11.78 -1.88
CA ILE A 155 -5.78 11.26 -0.91
C ILE A 155 -5.13 10.48 0.24
N LEU A 156 -4.00 9.82 -0.03
CA LEU A 156 -3.26 9.03 0.94
C LEU A 156 -1.76 9.13 0.65
N SER A 157 -0.95 9.27 1.69
CA SER A 157 0.50 9.12 1.57
C SER A 157 1.13 8.61 2.86
N GLY A 158 2.32 8.05 2.75
CA GLY A 158 3.00 7.44 3.87
C GLY A 158 4.44 7.04 3.60
N THR A 159 4.99 6.27 4.54
CA THR A 159 6.34 5.71 4.49
C THR A 159 6.28 4.20 4.29
N TRP A 160 7.33 3.65 3.68
CA TRP A 160 7.66 2.24 3.76
C TRP A 160 8.68 2.05 4.87
N ASP A 161 8.30 1.29 5.90
CA ASP A 161 9.08 1.14 7.13
C ASP A 161 9.91 -0.15 7.10
N SER A 162 9.42 -1.16 6.38
CA SER A 162 10.14 -2.42 6.17
C SER A 162 9.56 -3.17 4.96
N GLY A 163 10.26 -4.21 4.54
CA GLY A 163 9.80 -5.07 3.48
C GLY A 163 10.85 -6.09 3.10
N PHE A 164 10.40 -7.17 2.49
CA PHE A 164 11.25 -8.24 1.99
C PHE A 164 10.71 -8.73 0.66
N SER A 165 11.61 -9.00 -0.27
CA SER A 165 11.28 -9.65 -1.53
C SER A 165 12.46 -10.52 -1.98
N THR A 166 12.18 -11.39 -2.94
CA THR A 166 13.22 -12.11 -3.66
C THR A 166 13.06 -11.84 -5.14
N PHE A 167 14.17 -11.94 -5.87
CA PHE A 167 14.16 -11.88 -7.32
C PHE A 167 15.19 -12.85 -7.86
N SER A 168 14.83 -13.59 -8.90
CA SER A 168 15.73 -14.52 -9.58
C SER A 168 15.67 -14.30 -11.08
N ALA A 169 16.84 -14.31 -11.73
CA ALA A 169 17.00 -14.10 -13.15
C ALA A 169 17.75 -15.27 -13.80
N THR A 170 17.45 -15.56 -15.07
CA THR A 170 18.15 -16.57 -15.88
C THR A 170 19.55 -16.13 -16.31
N GLY A 171 19.91 -14.87 -16.08
CA GLY A 171 21.20 -14.28 -16.40
C GLY A 171 21.30 -12.82 -15.93
N ALA A 172 22.39 -12.14 -16.29
CA ALA A 172 22.60 -10.73 -15.93
C ALA A 172 21.61 -9.80 -16.65
N ILE A 173 21.02 -8.86 -15.91
CA ILE A 173 20.08 -7.87 -16.44
C ILE A 173 20.84 -6.58 -16.81
N PRO A 174 20.50 -5.94 -17.95
CA PRO A 174 19.68 -6.44 -19.04
C PRO A 174 20.51 -7.36 -19.93
N GLY A 175 19.89 -8.45 -20.39
CA GLY A 175 20.51 -9.35 -21.35
C GLY A 175 19.48 -9.85 -22.37
N PRO A 176 19.91 -10.20 -23.59
CA PRO A 176 19.00 -10.75 -24.58
C PRO A 176 18.39 -12.05 -24.04
N ALA A 177 17.07 -12.16 -24.10
CA ALA A 177 16.30 -13.31 -23.59
C ALA A 177 16.49 -13.63 -22.09
N VAL A 178 17.03 -12.70 -21.31
CA VAL A 178 17.07 -12.84 -19.84
C VAL A 178 15.67 -12.65 -19.30
N LEU A 179 15.22 -13.61 -18.51
CA LEU A 179 13.95 -13.57 -17.80
C LEU A 179 14.23 -13.46 -16.31
N GLY A 180 13.39 -12.73 -15.59
CA GLY A 180 13.47 -12.59 -14.16
C GLY A 180 12.08 -12.56 -13.53
N THR A 181 11.97 -13.16 -12.36
CA THR A 181 10.73 -13.20 -11.58
C THR A 181 11.04 -13.02 -10.11
N GLY A 182 10.13 -12.38 -9.42
CA GLY A 182 10.23 -12.15 -8.00
C GLY A 182 8.92 -11.68 -7.41
N GLY A 183 8.99 -11.30 -6.15
CA GLY A 183 7.84 -10.78 -5.43
C GLY A 183 8.14 -10.65 -3.95
N GLY A 184 7.23 -10.00 -3.24
CA GLY A 184 7.39 -9.79 -1.82
C GLY A 184 6.37 -8.86 -1.22
N PHE A 185 6.71 -8.36 -0.04
CA PHE A 185 5.84 -7.55 0.79
C PHE A 185 6.53 -6.28 1.25
N LEU A 186 5.77 -5.19 1.34
CA LEU A 186 6.15 -3.96 2.02
C LEU A 186 5.16 -3.71 3.15
N PHE A 187 5.67 -3.18 4.25
CA PHE A 187 4.89 -2.74 5.40
C PHE A 187 5.21 -1.28 5.66
N GLY A 188 4.16 -0.49 5.83
CA GLY A 188 4.30 0.96 5.94
C GLY A 188 3.27 1.59 6.86
N THR A 189 3.53 2.84 7.16
CA THR A 189 2.69 3.71 7.97
C THR A 189 2.01 4.72 7.07
N VAL A 190 0.71 4.96 7.30
CA VAL A 190 -0.01 6.06 6.68
C VAL A 190 0.27 7.33 7.47
N THR A 191 0.95 8.30 6.87
CA THR A 191 1.30 9.57 7.52
C THR A 191 0.34 10.69 7.18
N PHE A 192 -0.50 10.50 6.16
CA PHE A 192 -1.50 11.46 5.72
C PHE A 192 -2.73 10.75 5.15
N THR A 193 -3.90 11.19 5.60
CA THR A 193 -5.19 10.83 5.01
C THR A 193 -5.99 12.11 4.77
N ASN A 194 -6.46 12.30 3.54
CA ASN A 194 -7.38 13.38 3.23
C ASN A 194 -8.80 12.96 3.63
N ASN A 195 -9.27 13.42 4.78
CA ASN A 195 -10.55 13.02 5.36
C ASN A 195 -11.79 13.46 4.55
N THR A 196 -11.62 14.30 3.54
CA THR A 196 -12.68 14.57 2.55
C THR A 196 -12.95 13.35 1.68
N TYR A 197 -11.92 12.56 1.38
CA TYR A 197 -12.00 11.42 0.46
C TYR A 197 -11.94 10.09 1.18
N VAL A 198 -11.12 9.93 2.22
CA VAL A 198 -10.98 8.68 2.96
C VAL A 198 -11.26 8.89 4.44
N ASN A 199 -12.23 8.17 5.00
CA ASN A 199 -12.64 8.36 6.40
C ASN A 199 -13.11 7.03 7.02
N PRO A 200 -12.65 6.64 8.23
CA PRO A 200 -11.66 7.34 9.07
C PRO A 200 -10.24 7.30 8.51
N ALA A 201 -9.38 8.11 9.12
CA ALA A 201 -7.95 8.11 8.82
C ALA A 201 -7.36 6.71 9.00
N LEU A 202 -6.54 6.32 8.03
CA LEU A 202 -5.85 5.04 8.03
C LEU A 202 -4.55 5.17 8.83
N ALA A 203 -4.06 4.05 9.37
CA ALA A 203 -2.87 4.00 10.21
C ALA A 203 -1.73 3.23 9.56
N GLY A 204 -2.03 2.07 8.97
CA GLY A 204 -1.03 1.20 8.36
C GLY A 204 -1.37 0.81 6.94
N THR A 205 -0.36 0.36 6.21
CA THR A 205 -0.50 -0.19 4.86
C THR A 205 0.37 -1.43 4.70
N GLN A 206 -0.12 -2.39 3.93
CA GLN A 206 0.65 -3.53 3.44
C GLN A 206 0.55 -3.58 1.93
N PHE A 207 1.68 -3.73 1.24
CA PHE A 207 1.74 -3.92 -0.20
C PHE A 207 2.27 -5.32 -0.50
N GLN A 208 1.66 -6.01 -1.45
CA GLN A 208 2.17 -7.26 -1.99
C GLN A 208 2.46 -7.07 -3.47
N ALA A 209 3.64 -7.49 -3.92
CA ALA A 209 4.10 -7.30 -5.30
C ALA A 209 4.50 -8.63 -5.95
N SER A 210 4.27 -8.73 -7.26
CA SER A 210 5.02 -9.61 -8.16
C SER A 210 5.87 -8.77 -9.11
N LEU A 211 7.07 -9.26 -9.41
CA LEU A 211 8.09 -8.58 -10.19
C LEU A 211 8.45 -9.43 -11.41
N GLN A 212 8.53 -8.83 -12.60
CA GLN A 212 8.86 -9.53 -13.83
C GLN A 212 9.83 -8.73 -14.70
N PHE A 213 10.87 -9.39 -15.21
CA PHE A 213 11.81 -8.83 -16.20
C PHE A 213 12.00 -9.78 -17.41
N PRO A 214 12.05 -9.25 -18.64
CA PRO A 214 11.30 -8.06 -19.01
C PRO A 214 9.83 -8.29 -18.61
N GLY A 215 9.06 -7.22 -18.43
CA GLY A 215 7.62 -7.40 -18.31
C GLY A 215 7.04 -8.18 -19.49
N GLN A 216 5.81 -8.67 -19.34
CA GLN A 216 5.11 -9.39 -20.38
C GLN A 216 5.03 -8.59 -21.68
N SER A 217 4.91 -9.28 -22.82
CA SER A 217 4.75 -8.59 -24.10
C SER A 217 3.46 -7.78 -24.14
N ALA A 218 3.47 -6.70 -24.93
CA ALA A 218 2.26 -5.98 -25.30
C ALA A 218 1.21 -6.96 -25.91
N PRO A 219 -0.10 -6.76 -25.67
CA PRO A 219 -0.69 -5.59 -25.05
C PRO A 219 -0.73 -5.61 -23.51
N SER A 220 -0.37 -6.73 -22.87
CA SER A 220 -0.55 -6.94 -21.43
C SER A 220 0.35 -6.05 -20.57
N TYR A 221 1.55 -5.74 -21.05
CA TYR A 221 2.43 -4.76 -20.43
C TYR A 221 3.06 -3.82 -21.46
N THR A 222 3.13 -2.54 -21.11
CA THR A 222 3.81 -1.50 -21.88
C THR A 222 4.83 -0.82 -20.97
N ARG A 223 6.12 -0.98 -21.29
CA ARG A 223 7.21 -0.37 -20.53
C ARG A 223 7.05 1.16 -20.48
N PRO A 224 7.02 1.77 -19.29
CA PRO A 224 7.07 3.22 -19.18
C PRO A 224 8.34 3.82 -19.78
N ALA A 225 8.16 4.90 -20.54
CA ALA A 225 9.25 5.73 -21.03
C ALA A 225 9.74 6.71 -19.96
N ALA A 226 8.88 7.12 -19.03
CA ALA A 226 9.22 8.04 -17.95
C ALA A 226 8.51 7.70 -16.62
N PHE A 227 9.06 8.23 -15.54
CA PHE A 227 8.49 8.24 -14.20
C PHE A 227 8.61 9.65 -13.65
N ASP A 228 7.50 10.28 -13.25
CA ASP A 228 7.48 11.69 -12.82
C ASP A 228 8.19 12.63 -13.81
N GLY A 229 7.90 12.45 -15.10
CA GLY A 229 8.55 13.22 -16.18
C GLY A 229 10.04 12.92 -16.41
N VAL A 230 10.67 12.06 -15.62
CA VAL A 230 12.07 11.64 -15.80
C VAL A 230 12.12 10.46 -16.77
N ALA A 231 12.76 10.67 -17.92
CA ALA A 231 12.93 9.62 -18.92
C ALA A 231 13.83 8.49 -18.38
N THR A 232 13.37 7.25 -18.53
CA THR A 232 14.09 6.04 -18.11
C THR A 232 15.27 5.70 -19.02
N GLY A 233 15.21 6.12 -20.30
CA GLY A 233 16.18 5.70 -21.31
C GLY A 233 16.08 4.21 -21.65
N ALA A 234 17.10 3.69 -22.33
CA ALA A 234 17.25 2.26 -22.56
C ALA A 234 17.73 1.56 -21.28
N ASP A 235 17.37 0.28 -21.11
CA ASP A 235 17.85 -0.49 -19.97
C ASP A 235 19.39 -0.66 -20.03
N THR A 236 20.01 -0.55 -18.86
CA THR A 236 21.44 -0.74 -18.60
C THR A 236 21.61 -1.60 -17.36
N ALA A 237 22.81 -2.13 -17.10
CA ALA A 237 23.06 -3.01 -15.95
C ALA A 237 22.69 -2.37 -14.60
N SER A 238 22.78 -1.04 -14.51
CA SER A 238 22.48 -0.30 -13.28
C SER A 238 21.19 0.50 -13.31
N SER A 239 20.47 0.51 -14.42
CA SER A 239 19.19 1.20 -14.55
C SER A 239 18.31 0.51 -15.55
N PHE A 240 17.22 -0.11 -15.09
CA PHE A 240 16.33 -0.90 -15.93
C PHE A 240 14.90 -0.88 -15.40
N VAL A 241 13.93 -1.18 -16.27
CA VAL A 241 12.51 -1.20 -15.90
C VAL A 241 11.98 -2.63 -15.83
N ILE A 242 11.28 -2.93 -14.74
CA ILE A 242 10.57 -4.18 -14.49
C ILE A 242 9.06 -3.94 -14.51
N GLN A 243 8.29 -4.95 -14.88
CA GLN A 243 6.85 -4.94 -14.61
C GLN A 243 6.64 -5.25 -13.13
N THR A 244 5.76 -4.48 -12.50
CA THR A 244 5.35 -4.66 -11.12
C THR A 244 3.84 -4.69 -11.06
N ASP A 245 3.31 -5.82 -10.63
CA ASP A 245 1.89 -6.00 -10.34
C ASP A 245 1.73 -6.10 -8.83
N GLY A 246 0.80 -5.36 -8.24
CA GLY A 246 0.69 -5.34 -6.80
C GLY A 246 -0.67 -4.94 -6.26
N SER A 247 -0.91 -5.36 -5.03
CA SER A 247 -2.10 -5.01 -4.27
C SER A 247 -1.69 -4.32 -2.97
N GLN A 248 -2.47 -3.32 -2.57
CA GLN A 248 -2.22 -2.54 -1.36
C GLN A 248 -3.45 -2.55 -0.48
N GLY A 249 -3.29 -3.03 0.76
CA GLY A 249 -4.32 -3.02 1.79
C GLY A 249 -3.99 -2.01 2.89
N PHE A 250 -5.02 -1.50 3.55
CA PHE A 250 -4.90 -0.53 4.65
C PHE A 250 -5.55 -1.01 5.93
N THR A 251 -5.02 -0.55 7.06
CA THR A 251 -5.59 -0.73 8.38
C THR A 251 -6.02 0.62 8.95
N HIS A 252 -7.12 0.64 9.69
CA HIS A 252 -7.64 1.84 10.33
C HIS A 252 -6.87 2.14 11.61
N GLY A 253 -6.73 3.43 11.95
CA GLY A 253 -6.33 3.80 13.30
C GLY A 253 -7.39 3.34 14.31
N GLU A 254 -6.97 2.86 15.48
CA GLU A 254 -7.90 2.59 16.57
C GLU A 254 -8.60 3.90 16.95
N VAL A 255 -9.86 4.06 16.54
CA VAL A 255 -10.71 5.17 17.00
C VAL A 255 -11.33 4.71 18.32
N PRO A 256 -11.06 5.37 19.46
CA PRO A 256 -11.71 5.03 20.72
C PRO A 256 -13.22 5.07 20.55
N GLU A 257 -13.89 3.93 20.76
CA GLU A 257 -15.31 3.84 20.50
C GLU A 257 -16.09 4.82 21.40
N PRO A 258 -17.13 5.50 20.88
CA PRO A 258 -17.98 6.38 21.68
C PRO A 258 -18.55 5.69 22.93
N GLY A 259 -18.77 4.37 22.87
CA GLY A 259 -19.20 3.55 24.01
C GLY A 259 -18.16 3.45 25.12
N ILE A 260 -16.87 3.37 24.79
CA ILE A 260 -15.76 3.37 25.77
C ILE A 260 -15.64 4.74 26.43
N LEU A 261 -15.76 5.82 25.65
CA LEU A 261 -15.76 7.20 26.19
C LEU A 261 -17.00 7.45 27.07
N ALA A 262 -18.18 7.02 26.64
CA ALA A 262 -19.40 7.13 27.43
C ALA A 262 -19.33 6.29 28.71
N LEU A 263 -18.79 5.07 28.65
CA LEU A 263 -18.63 4.21 29.81
C LEU A 263 -17.55 4.72 30.77
N MET A 264 -16.44 5.27 30.27
CA MET A 264 -15.47 6.01 31.10
C MET A 264 -16.12 7.23 31.75
N GLY A 265 -16.93 7.99 31.02
CA GLY A 265 -17.68 9.13 31.54
C GLY A 265 -18.66 8.73 32.64
N ILE A 266 -19.44 7.66 32.42
CA ILE A 266 -20.38 7.11 33.41
C ILE A 266 -19.63 6.51 34.61
N GLY A 267 -18.49 5.86 34.38
CA GLY A 267 -17.62 5.34 35.43
C GLY A 267 -17.06 6.44 36.32
N LEU A 268 -16.55 7.52 35.73
CA LEU A 268 -16.05 8.71 36.44
C LEU A 268 -17.17 9.44 37.21
N LEU A 269 -18.36 9.55 36.62
CA LEU A 269 -19.54 10.08 37.32
C LEU A 269 -19.93 9.17 38.50
N GLY A 270 -19.94 7.85 38.30
CA GLY A 270 -20.18 6.86 39.36
C GLY A 270 -19.20 7.02 40.53
N PHE A 271 -17.90 7.20 40.23
CA PHE A 271 -16.89 7.45 41.25
C PHE A 271 -17.08 8.77 42.00
N ALA A 272 -17.45 9.85 41.30
CA ALA A 272 -17.75 11.15 41.90
C ALA A 272 -18.95 11.10 42.86
N PHE A 273 -19.96 10.27 42.57
CA PHE A 273 -21.11 10.08 43.48
C PHE A 273 -20.79 9.12 44.65
N THR A 274 -19.92 8.13 44.47
CA THR A 274 -19.45 7.31 45.61
C THR A 274 -18.54 8.06 46.58
N GLY A 275 -17.83 9.09 46.14
CA GLY A 275 -17.00 9.95 47.01
C GLY A 275 -17.80 10.88 47.93
N ARG A 276 -19.09 11.10 47.69
CA ARG A 276 -19.93 12.03 48.47
C ARG A 276 -20.62 11.41 49.69
N ARG A 277 -20.43 10.12 49.96
CA ARG A 277 -20.91 9.47 51.20
C ARG A 277 -19.82 9.46 52.27
N ARG A 278 -19.46 10.64 52.78
CA ARG A 278 -18.90 10.89 54.13
C ARG A 278 -18.63 12.38 54.33
N THR A 279 -19.68 13.11 54.70
CA THR A 279 -19.74 14.17 55.72
C THR A 279 -21.20 14.34 56.10
#